data_AF-A0A7V1DNU9-F1
#
_entry.id   AF-A0A7V1DNU9-F1
#
_cell.length_a   1.000
_cell.length_b   1.000
_cell.length_c   1.000
_cell.angle_alpha   90.00
_cell.angle_beta   90.00
_cell.angle_gamma   90.00
#
_symmetry.space_group_name_H-M   'P 1'
#
loop_
_entity.id
_entity.type
_entity.pdbx_description
1 polymer ?
#
loop_
_entity_poly.entity_id
_entity_poly.type
_entity_poly.pdbx_seq_one_letter_code
_entity_poly.pdbx_strand_id
1 'polypeptide(L)'
;MAGKGCHFVEYRFSRRELGRLLSEAGFVVKRFVPHEFVPPRNMGLVADRNMLAIRFVAKPGGGWELELPEWRGWELTGAWATLVRALWALSPWSVAGEILAVARKAA
;
A
#
# COMPACT_ATOMS: atom_id res chain seq x y z
N MET A 1 0.94 35.12 3.27
CA MET A 1 0.08 34.29 2.40
C MET A 1 0.30 32.84 2.78
N ALA A 2 -0.66 32.21 3.46
CA ALA A 2 -0.60 30.78 3.78
C ALA A 2 -0.67 29.97 2.48
N GLY A 3 0.28 29.05 2.30
CA GLY A 3 0.37 28.21 1.10
C GLY A 3 -0.92 27.43 0.87
N LYS A 4 -1.36 27.35 -0.39
CA LYS A 4 -2.49 26.51 -0.79
C LYS A 4 -2.21 25.09 -0.29
N GLY A 5 -3.04 24.60 0.64
CA GLY A 5 -2.89 23.28 1.21
C GLY A 5 -2.85 22.24 0.10
N CYS A 6 -1.73 21.51 -0.01
CA CYS A 6 -1.71 20.27 -0.78
C CYS A 6 -2.59 19.26 -0.03
N HIS A 7 -3.83 19.10 -0.48
CA HIS A 7 -4.66 18.00 -0.03
C HIS A 7 -4.15 16.74 -0.71
N PHE A 8 -3.45 15.89 0.05
CA PHE A 8 -3.15 14.55 -0.40
C PHE A 8 -4.45 13.75 -0.36
N VAL A 9 -5.07 13.55 -1.53
CA VAL A 9 -6.24 12.68 -1.66
C VAL A 9 -5.73 11.32 -2.08
N GLU A 10 -5.63 10.41 -1.13
CA GLU A 10 -5.35 9.02 -1.43
C GLU A 10 -6.62 8.36 -1.97
N TYR A 11 -6.60 7.96 -3.24
CA TYR A 11 -7.74 7.32 -3.89
C TYR A 11 -7.79 5.83 -3.56
N ARG A 12 -8.37 5.49 -2.41
CA ARG A 12 -8.63 4.10 -2.02
C ARG A 12 -10.00 3.67 -2.52
N PHE A 13 -10.03 2.66 -3.38
CA PHE A 13 -11.27 2.04 -3.86
C PHE A 13 -11.39 0.62 -3.34
N SER A 14 -12.57 0.28 -2.84
CA SER A 14 -12.95 -1.12 -2.69
C SER A 14 -12.99 -1.81 -4.05
N ARG A 15 -12.89 -3.14 -4.05
CA ARG A 15 -13.10 -3.97 -5.26
C ARG A 15 -14.41 -3.61 -5.98
N ARG A 16 -15.47 -3.29 -5.23
CA ARG A 16 -16.79 -2.94 -5.78
C ARG A 16 -16.74 -1.59 -6.49
N GLU A 17 -16.12 -0.59 -5.87
CA GLU A 17 -15.98 0.75 -6.47
C GLU A 17 -15.11 0.72 -7.71
N LEU A 18 -13.94 0.05 -7.64
CA LEU A 18 -13.05 -0.10 -8.78
C LEU A 18 -13.75 -0.85 -9.93
N GLY A 19 -14.50 -1.91 -9.62
CA GLY A 19 -15.28 -2.64 -10.62
C GLY A 19 -16.33 -1.76 -11.30
N ARG A 20 -17.07 -0.94 -10.53
CA ARG A 20 -18.05 0.01 -11.07
C ARG A 20 -17.37 1.04 -11.97
N LEU A 21 -16.30 1.68 -11.50
CA LEU A 21 -15.58 2.71 -12.27
C LEU A 21 -14.99 2.17 -13.57
N LEU A 22 -14.42 0.97 -13.54
CA LEU A 22 -13.92 0.31 -14.75
C LEU A 22 -15.06 0.00 -15.74
N SER A 23 -16.21 -0.46 -15.24
CA SER A 23 -17.38 -0.70 -16.07
C SER A 23 -17.90 0.60 -16.71
N GLU A 24 -18.00 1.69 -15.96
CA GLU A 24 -18.40 3.01 -16.46
C GLU A 24 -17.43 3.54 -17.52
N ALA A 25 -16.14 3.19 -17.40
CA ALA A 25 -15.10 3.51 -18.39
C ALA A 25 -15.09 2.57 -19.62
N GLY A 26 -16.06 1.66 -19.73
CA GLY A 26 -16.19 0.72 -20.85
C GLY A 26 -15.21 -0.45 -20.78
N PHE A 27 -14.73 -0.83 -19.59
CA PHE A 27 -13.93 -2.03 -19.40
C PHE A 27 -14.76 -3.17 -18.83
N VAL A 28 -14.42 -4.39 -19.25
CA VAL A 28 -14.93 -5.64 -18.68
C VAL A 28 -13.83 -6.26 -17.82
N VAL A 29 -14.02 -6.26 -16.51
CA VAL A 29 -13.09 -6.89 -15.56
C VAL A 29 -13.12 -8.41 -15.74
N LYS A 30 -11.96 -9.02 -15.94
CA LYS A 30 -11.79 -10.48 -16.07
C LYS A 30 -11.54 -11.14 -14.73
N ARG A 31 -10.68 -10.54 -13.92
CA ARG A 31 -10.39 -10.99 -12.56
C ARG A 31 -9.77 -9.87 -11.74
N PHE A 32 -9.96 -9.97 -10.44
CA PHE A 32 -9.15 -9.25 -9.47
C PHE A 32 -8.11 -10.22 -8.89
N VAL A 33 -6.88 -9.75 -8.73
CA VAL A 33 -5.78 -10.50 -8.09
C VAL A 33 -5.16 -9.65 -6.99
N PRO A 34 -4.60 -10.26 -5.94
CA PRO A 34 -3.81 -9.52 -4.95
C PRO A 34 -2.59 -8.92 -5.65
N HIS A 35 -2.34 -7.62 -5.45
CA HIS A 35 -1.13 -6.97 -5.94
C HIS A 35 -0.13 -6.88 -4.79
N GLU A 36 0.64 -7.96 -4.63
CA GLU A 36 1.52 -8.11 -3.49
C GLU A 36 2.73 -9.00 -3.82
N PHE A 37 3.84 -8.80 -3.13
CA PHE A 37 5.01 -9.65 -3.20
C PHE A 37 4.78 -10.99 -2.47
N VAL A 38 5.58 -12.00 -2.82
CA VAL A 38 5.58 -13.29 -2.12
C VAL A 38 6.31 -13.14 -0.77
N PRO A 39 5.79 -13.74 0.32
CA PRO A 39 6.42 -13.69 1.63
C PRO A 39 7.91 -14.10 1.61
N PRO A 40 8.78 -13.41 2.37
CA PRO A 40 8.46 -12.48 3.46
C PRO A 40 8.38 -11.01 3.01
N ARG A 41 8.41 -10.76 1.70
CA ARG A 41 8.22 -9.42 1.13
C ARG A 41 6.73 -9.16 1.03
N ASN A 42 6.30 -8.01 1.53
CA ASN A 42 4.91 -7.58 1.46
C ASN A 42 4.88 -6.05 1.38
N MET A 43 4.67 -5.52 0.18
CA MET A 43 4.55 -4.12 -0.21
C MET A 43 3.63 -3.35 0.74
N GLY A 44 2.40 -3.81 0.98
CA GLY A 44 1.44 -3.10 1.84
C GLY A 44 1.98 -2.92 3.26
N LEU A 45 2.31 -4.02 3.92
CA LEU A 45 2.78 -4.01 5.30
C LEU A 45 4.16 -3.35 5.45
N VAL A 46 5.04 -3.49 4.46
CA VAL A 46 6.35 -2.82 4.47
C VAL A 46 6.18 -1.32 4.31
N ALA A 47 5.31 -0.87 3.40
CA ALA A 47 5.02 0.54 3.21
C ALA A 47 4.44 1.15 4.49
N ASP A 48 3.42 0.51 5.07
CA ASP A 48 2.81 0.94 6.33
C ASP A 48 3.82 0.96 7.48
N ARG A 49 4.60 -0.11 7.65
CA ARG A 49 5.64 -0.20 8.70
C ARG A 49 6.68 0.90 8.54
N ASN A 50 7.16 1.13 7.30
CA ASN A 50 8.16 2.15 7.04
C ASN A 50 7.58 3.55 7.28
N MET A 51 6.33 3.80 6.89
CA MET A 51 5.61 5.05 7.14
C MET A 51 5.41 5.33 8.63
N LEU A 52 4.97 4.34 9.40
CA LEU A 52 4.77 4.46 10.85
C LEU A 52 6.07 4.72 11.62
N ALA A 53 7.22 4.42 11.00
CA ALA A 53 8.52 4.57 11.62
C ALA A 53 9.22 5.88 11.25
N ILE A 54 8.63 6.68 10.35
CA ILE A 54 9.09 8.04 10.03
C ILE A 54 8.91 8.95 11.25
N ARG A 55 9.94 9.73 11.58
CA ARG A 55 9.88 10.72 12.65
C ARG A 55 10.21 12.11 12.11
N PHE A 56 9.53 13.11 12.64
CA PHE A 56 9.88 14.51 12.42
C PHE A 56 10.64 15.01 13.64
N VAL A 57 11.89 15.41 13.46
CA VAL A 57 12.78 15.88 14.53
C VAL A 57 12.99 17.38 14.38
N ALA A 58 12.82 18.14 15.46
CA ALA A 58 13.02 19.59 15.43
C ALA A 58 14.51 19.94 15.26
N LYS A 59 14.81 20.91 14.38
CA LYS A 59 16.19 21.39 14.17
C LYS A 59 16.57 22.48 15.19
N PRO A 60 17.81 22.49 15.70
CA PRO A 60 18.34 23.64 16.46
C PRO A 60 18.45 24.85 15.51
N GLY A 61 17.48 25.77 15.59
CA GLY A 61 17.34 26.89 14.64
C GLY A 61 15.94 27.03 14.02
N GLY A 62 15.04 26.09 14.31
CA GLY A 62 13.66 26.10 13.81
C GLY A 62 13.48 25.22 12.58
N GLY A 63 12.26 24.71 12.40
CA GLY A 63 11.91 23.75 11.36
C GLY A 63 12.03 22.29 11.80
N TRP A 64 11.70 21.38 10.88
CA TRP A 64 11.66 19.93 11.11
C TRP A 64 12.54 19.19 10.09
N GLU A 65 13.21 18.14 10.54
CA GLU A 65 13.91 17.16 9.72
C GLU A 65 13.12 15.86 9.65
N LEU A 66 13.18 15.21 8.50
CA LEU A 66 12.70 13.85 8.33
C LEU A 66 13.79 12.88 8.82
N GLU A 67 13.59 12.28 9.99
CA GLU A 67 14.40 11.15 10.45
C GLU A 67 13.73 9.85 10.01
N LEU A 68 14.54 8.98 9.44
CA LEU A 68 14.09 7.73 8.87
C LEU A 68 14.82 6.57 9.56
N PRO A 69 14.16 5.45 9.85
CA PRO A 69 14.79 4.35 10.57
C PRO A 69 15.98 3.76 9.81
N GLU A 70 17.00 3.32 10.55
CA GLU A 70 18.14 2.59 9.99
C GLU A 70 17.73 1.21 9.45
N TRP A 71 16.73 0.58 10.05
CA TRP A 71 16.28 -0.79 9.71
C TRP A 71 15.34 -0.85 8.50
N ARG A 72 15.26 0.20 7.67
CA ARG A 72 14.40 0.19 6.47
C ARG A 72 14.77 -0.98 5.55
N GLY A 73 13.75 -1.69 5.08
CA GLY A 73 13.95 -2.84 4.19
C GLY A 73 12.65 -3.33 3.57
N TRP A 74 12.76 -4.11 2.51
CA TRP A 74 11.61 -4.67 1.77
C TRP A 74 11.09 -5.99 2.35
N GLU A 75 11.73 -6.48 3.41
CA GLU A 75 11.42 -7.75 4.04
C GLU A 75 10.91 -7.53 5.46
N LEU A 76 9.88 -8.28 5.82
CA LEU A 76 9.46 -8.45 7.20
C LEU A 76 10.33 -9.53 7.85
N THR A 77 10.67 -9.37 9.13
CA THR A 77 11.57 -10.28 9.86
C THR A 77 10.92 -10.79 11.14
N GLY A 78 11.51 -11.85 11.71
CA GLY A 78 11.06 -12.45 12.97
C GLY A 78 9.60 -12.93 12.91
N ALA A 79 8.83 -12.63 13.96
CA ALA A 79 7.44 -13.06 14.08
C ALA A 79 6.55 -12.55 12.93
N TRP A 80 6.84 -11.37 12.37
CA TRP A 80 6.07 -10.80 11.26
C TRP A 80 6.25 -11.59 9.96
N ALA A 81 7.46 -12.09 9.70
CA ALA A 81 7.71 -12.95 8.54
C ALA A 81 6.90 -14.25 8.64
N THR A 82 6.86 -14.86 9.82
CA THR A 82 6.10 -16.08 10.10
C THR A 82 4.59 -15.83 9.95
N LEU A 83 4.09 -14.74 10.52
CA LEU A 83 2.69 -14.36 10.43
C LEU A 83 2.26 -14.14 8.97
N VAL A 84 3.04 -13.38 8.19
CA VAL A 84 2.72 -13.12 6.79
C VAL A 84 2.80 -14.37 5.93
N ARG A 85 3.75 -15.27 6.18
CA ARG A 85 3.77 -16.59 5.52
C ARG A 85 2.51 -17.41 5.82
N ALA A 86 2.08 -17.45 7.08
CA ALA A 86 0.89 -18.20 7.48
C ALA A 86 -0.39 -17.62 6.86
N LEU A 87 -0.57 -16.30 6.95
CA LEU A 87 -1.72 -15.61 6.37
C LEU A 87 -1.75 -15.75 4.83
N TRP A 88 -0.59 -15.64 4.17
CA TRP A 88 -0.49 -15.85 2.73
C TRP A 88 -0.89 -17.26 2.30
N ALA A 89 -0.46 -18.28 3.06
CA ALA A 89 -0.82 -19.67 2.79
C ALA A 89 -2.32 -19.93 2.93
N LEU A 90 -3.00 -19.24 3.86
CA LEU A 90 -4.45 -19.30 4.02
C LEU A 90 -5.17 -18.54 2.89
N SER A 91 -4.77 -17.29 2.65
CA SER A 91 -5.32 -16.45 1.58
C SER A 91 -4.41 -15.23 1.37
N PRO A 92 -3.82 -15.05 0.18
CA PRO A 92 -3.03 -13.86 -0.13
C PRO A 92 -3.82 -12.54 0.04
N TRP A 93 -5.14 -12.59 -0.06
CA TRP A 93 -6.02 -11.43 0.16
C TRP A 93 -6.00 -10.90 1.59
N SER A 94 -5.65 -11.74 2.57
CA SER A 94 -5.60 -11.34 3.98
C SER A 94 -4.43 -10.40 4.32
N VAL A 95 -3.43 -10.35 3.45
CA VAL A 95 -2.20 -9.57 3.64
C VAL A 95 -1.87 -8.68 2.43
N ALA A 96 -2.74 -8.62 1.42
CA ALA A 96 -2.53 -7.76 0.26
C ALA A 96 -2.81 -6.29 0.61
N GLY A 97 -1.84 -5.41 0.37
CA GLY A 97 -2.06 -3.96 0.48
C GLY A 97 -2.87 -3.37 -0.68
N GLU A 98 -2.82 -4.01 -1.85
CA GLU A 98 -3.40 -3.48 -3.08
C GLU A 98 -4.14 -4.55 -3.91
N ILE A 99 -5.02 -4.10 -4.81
CA ILE A 99 -5.80 -4.95 -5.71
C ILE A 99 -5.44 -4.69 -7.18
N LEU A 100 -4.94 -5.75 -7.83
CA LEU A 100 -4.80 -5.99 -9.27
C LEU A 100 -6.12 -6.15 -10.02
N ALA A 101 -6.65 -5.16 -10.76
CA ALA A 101 -7.73 -5.40 -11.72
C ALA A 101 -7.20 -5.76 -13.12
N VAL A 102 -7.42 -6.99 -13.59
CA VAL A 102 -7.15 -7.39 -14.98
C VAL A 102 -8.44 -7.21 -15.77
N ALA A 103 -8.47 -6.23 -16.67
CA ALA A 103 -9.64 -5.89 -17.46
C ALA A 103 -9.32 -5.73 -18.94
N ARG A 104 -10.33 -5.88 -19.79
CA ARG A 104 -10.24 -5.59 -21.24
C ARG A 104 -11.15 -4.42 -21.58
N LYS A 105 -10.76 -3.57 -22.53
CA LYS A 105 -11.67 -2.58 -23.12
C LYS A 105 -12.77 -3.36 -23.87
N ALA A 106 -14.03 -2.99 -23.66
CA ALA A 106 -15.10 -3.43 -24.55
C ALA A 106 -14.87 -2.81 -25.93
N ALA A 107 -15.03 -3.61 -26.99
CA ALA A 107 -14.90 -3.14 -28.36
C ALA A 107 -15.98 -2.11 -28.70
#